data_AF-A0A9W3BN70-F1
#
_entry.id   AF-A0A9W3BN70-F1
#
_cell.length_a   1.000
_cell.length_b   1.000
_cell.length_c   1.000
_cell.angle_alpha   90.00
_cell.angle_beta   90.00
_cell.angle_gamma   90.00
#
_symmetry.space_group_name_H-M   'P 1'
#
loop_
_entity.id
_entity.type
_entity.pdbx_description
1 polymer ?
#
loop_
_entity_poly.entity_id
_entity_poly.type
_entity_poly.pdbx_seq_one_letter_code
_entity_poly.pdbx_strand_id
1 'polypeptide(L)'
;MLRQFVCLLVFSGVVLGSSRCHNDSHGILKYSGLPCASVRLYTDNHKGACGCGPTDLDAPFAWNLADYVAAPNQKFFDDGGNNAFCGHNCGQCVKLTPTGGGYGAVLGPPPVVLTPHIFMITNVCTSSQSPEWCSQTGKPGTNSPNLHGFEVHFNLQNHRGQVTVGLGWDNPEVTWESVACPQSFLTKWHQCQCYSGSG
;
A
#
# COMPACT_ATOMS: atom_id res chain seq x y z
N MET A 1 49.45 -35.31 2.65
CA MET A 1 48.26 -34.92 3.46
C MET A 1 47.63 -33.69 2.83
N LEU A 2 46.60 -33.86 2.00
CA LEU A 2 45.92 -32.75 1.32
C LEU A 2 44.56 -32.53 2.01
N ARG A 3 44.46 -31.45 2.79
CA ARG A 3 43.24 -31.04 3.51
C ARG A 3 42.24 -30.50 2.50
N GLN A 4 41.17 -31.24 2.25
CA GLN A 4 40.04 -30.82 1.42
C GLN A 4 39.19 -29.83 2.23
N PHE A 5 39.19 -28.55 1.84
CA PHE A 5 38.24 -27.56 2.35
C PHE A 5 36.89 -27.82 1.70
N VAL A 6 35.92 -28.29 2.49
CA VAL A 6 34.51 -28.34 2.08
C VAL A 6 33.97 -26.91 2.18
N CYS A 7 33.80 -26.27 1.03
CA CYS A 7 33.11 -24.98 0.92
C CYS A 7 31.61 -25.26 1.03
N LEU A 8 31.03 -25.06 2.22
CA LEU A 8 29.59 -25.09 2.44
C LEU A 8 28.97 -23.88 1.73
N LEU A 9 28.53 -24.08 0.49
CA LEU A 9 27.65 -23.17 -0.22
C LEU A 9 26.28 -23.18 0.46
N VAL A 10 26.05 -22.22 1.35
CA VAL A 10 24.71 -21.92 1.86
C VAL A 10 23.93 -21.29 0.71
N PHE A 11 23.18 -22.11 -0.02
CA PHE A 11 22.13 -21.62 -0.90
C PHE A 11 21.00 -21.08 -0.03
N SER A 12 21.03 -19.78 0.29
CA SER A 12 19.84 -19.07 0.72
C SER A 12 18.90 -18.99 -0.48
N GLY A 13 18.12 -20.05 -0.68
CA GLY A 13 17.06 -20.06 -1.69
C GLY A 13 16.04 -18.98 -1.34
N VAL A 14 15.98 -17.92 -2.14
CA VAL A 14 14.85 -16.99 -2.11
C VAL A 14 13.63 -17.82 -2.50
N VAL A 15 12.76 -18.12 -1.53
CA VAL A 15 11.46 -18.72 -1.81
C VAL A 15 10.63 -17.65 -2.52
N LEU A 16 10.69 -17.66 -3.86
CA LEU A 16 9.83 -16.84 -4.69
C LEU A 16 8.40 -17.38 -4.51
N GLY A 17 7.63 -16.74 -3.64
CA GLY A 17 6.22 -17.04 -3.47
C GLY A 17 5.48 -16.79 -4.78
N SER A 18 4.74 -17.78 -5.28
CA SER A 18 3.81 -17.58 -6.38
C SER A 18 2.61 -16.74 -5.93
N SER A 19 2.02 -16.00 -6.87
CA SER A 19 0.82 -15.21 -6.63
C SER A 19 -0.34 -16.13 -6.27
N ARG A 20 -1.14 -15.71 -5.30
CA ARG A 20 -2.39 -16.38 -4.92
C ARG A 20 -3.58 -15.71 -5.59
N CYS A 21 -3.43 -14.50 -6.06
CA CYS A 21 -4.43 -13.83 -6.86
C CYS A 21 -4.45 -14.36 -8.30
N HIS A 22 -5.65 -14.43 -8.86
CA HIS A 22 -5.88 -14.89 -10.21
C HIS A 22 -6.69 -13.85 -10.99
N ASN A 23 -6.40 -13.71 -12.27
CA ASN A 23 -7.15 -12.81 -13.13
C ASN A 23 -8.59 -13.27 -13.25
N ASP A 24 -9.53 -12.34 -13.10
CA ASP A 24 -10.89 -12.53 -13.54
C ASP A 24 -11.02 -12.36 -15.06
N SER A 25 -12.25 -12.42 -15.58
CA SER A 25 -12.54 -12.29 -17.02
C SER A 25 -12.16 -10.92 -17.61
N HIS A 26 -11.83 -9.93 -16.78
CA HIS A 26 -11.45 -8.58 -17.19
C HIS A 26 -9.96 -8.29 -16.92
N GLY A 27 -9.19 -9.29 -16.48
CA GLY A 27 -7.77 -9.12 -16.17
C GLY A 27 -7.50 -8.42 -14.83
N ILE A 28 -8.48 -8.41 -13.91
CA ILE A 28 -8.29 -7.92 -12.55
C ILE A 28 -7.95 -9.08 -11.62
N LEU A 29 -6.86 -8.94 -10.87
CA LEU A 29 -6.43 -9.93 -9.89
C LEU A 29 -7.38 -9.99 -8.69
N LYS A 30 -7.88 -11.20 -8.40
CA LYS A 30 -8.76 -11.50 -7.26
C LYS A 30 -8.30 -12.72 -6.49
N TYR A 31 -8.61 -12.75 -5.20
CA TYR A 31 -8.40 -13.90 -4.32
C TYR A 31 -9.66 -14.16 -3.50
N SER A 32 -10.22 -15.37 -3.61
CA SER A 32 -11.47 -15.76 -2.94
C SER A 32 -12.64 -14.78 -3.20
N GLY A 33 -12.72 -14.23 -4.41
CA GLY A 33 -13.75 -13.28 -4.83
C GLY A 33 -13.48 -11.81 -4.46
N LEU A 34 -12.49 -11.53 -3.61
CA LEU A 34 -12.08 -10.16 -3.26
C LEU A 34 -11.03 -9.63 -4.24
N PRO A 35 -11.06 -8.33 -4.59
CA PRO A 35 -10.01 -7.71 -5.37
C PRO A 35 -8.69 -7.69 -4.62
N CYS A 36 -7.62 -7.97 -5.35
CA CYS A 36 -6.27 -7.86 -4.84
C CYS A 36 -5.70 -6.47 -5.04
N ALA A 37 -4.77 -6.09 -4.18
CA ALA A 37 -3.97 -4.89 -4.30
C ALA A 37 -2.49 -5.25 -4.24
N SER A 38 -1.70 -4.42 -4.91
CA SER A 38 -0.24 -4.43 -4.73
C SER A 38 0.14 -3.40 -3.66
N VAL A 39 1.21 -3.71 -2.93
CA VAL A 39 1.72 -2.87 -1.85
C VAL A 39 3.19 -2.56 -2.07
N ARG A 40 3.60 -1.31 -1.85
CA ARG A 40 5.01 -0.93 -1.69
C ARG A 40 5.23 -0.16 -0.41
N LEU A 41 6.41 -0.25 0.16
CA LEU A 41 6.79 0.56 1.33
C LEU A 41 7.39 1.88 0.87
N TYR A 42 7.10 2.97 1.59
CA TYR A 42 7.72 4.27 1.33
C TYR A 42 8.04 5.03 2.62
N THR A 43 9.00 5.94 2.51
CA THR A 43 9.35 6.94 3.50
C THR A 43 9.82 8.20 2.77
N ASP A 44 9.08 9.29 2.87
CA ASP A 44 9.37 10.55 2.17
C ASP A 44 9.47 11.78 3.09
N ASN A 45 8.97 11.67 4.32
CA ASN A 45 8.93 12.74 5.34
C ASN A 45 8.11 13.97 4.95
N HIS A 46 7.24 13.87 3.94
CA HIS A 46 6.39 14.98 3.51
C HIS A 46 5.07 15.02 4.30
N LYS A 47 4.43 16.19 4.35
CA LYS A 47 3.09 16.37 4.96
C LYS A 47 2.02 15.46 4.32
N GLY A 48 2.19 15.20 3.02
CA GLY A 48 1.30 14.38 2.22
C GLY A 48 0.09 15.14 1.67
N ALA A 49 -0.52 14.55 0.65
CA ALA A 49 -1.59 15.14 -0.15
C ALA A 49 -2.92 15.35 0.60
N CYS A 50 -3.11 14.73 1.77
CA CYS A 50 -4.28 15.01 2.62
C CYS A 50 -4.01 16.11 3.67
N GLY A 51 -2.84 16.74 3.65
CA GLY A 51 -2.54 17.88 4.51
C GLY A 51 -2.44 17.51 5.99
N CYS A 52 -1.92 16.33 6.32
CA CYS A 52 -1.82 15.84 7.70
C CYS A 52 -0.54 16.33 8.39
N GLY A 53 -0.48 17.65 8.58
CA GLY A 53 0.60 18.40 9.23
C GLY A 53 0.23 19.88 9.36
N PRO A 54 1.10 20.74 9.92
CA PRO A 54 0.85 22.18 9.99
C PRO A 54 0.60 22.78 8.60
N THR A 55 -0.37 23.69 8.49
CA THR A 55 -0.85 24.24 7.21
C THR A 55 0.28 24.86 6.37
N ASP A 56 1.17 25.61 7.00
CA ASP A 56 2.18 26.42 6.30
C ASP A 56 3.54 25.73 6.14
N LEU A 57 3.65 24.46 6.55
CA LEU A 57 4.90 23.70 6.51
C LEU A 57 4.71 22.39 5.75
N ASP A 58 5.73 21.99 4.99
CA ASP A 58 5.84 20.62 4.49
C ASP A 58 6.45 19.73 5.57
N ALA A 59 5.72 19.57 6.66
CA ALA A 59 6.09 18.74 7.79
C ALA A 59 4.89 17.89 8.21
N PRO A 60 4.98 16.55 8.25
CA PRO A 60 3.89 15.71 8.72
C PRO A 60 3.74 15.78 10.23
N PHE A 61 2.53 15.55 10.73
CA PHE A 61 2.36 15.23 12.15
C PHE A 61 3.11 13.94 12.48
N ALA A 62 3.62 13.83 13.71
CA ALA A 62 4.38 12.66 14.15
C ALA A 62 3.61 11.33 13.97
N TRP A 63 2.28 11.36 14.18
CA TRP A 63 1.42 10.20 13.98
C TRP A 63 1.36 9.76 12.51
N ASN A 64 1.42 10.70 11.55
CA ASN A 64 1.36 10.40 10.11
C ASN A 64 2.64 9.72 9.60
N LEU A 65 3.73 9.73 10.39
CA LEU A 65 4.94 8.95 10.12
C LEU A 65 4.97 7.60 10.86
N ALA A 66 4.20 7.46 11.94
CA ALA A 66 4.31 6.31 12.85
C ALA A 66 3.14 5.31 12.73
N ASP A 67 1.95 5.77 12.35
CA ASP A 67 0.76 4.94 12.23
C ASP A 67 0.74 4.16 10.90
N TYR A 68 -0.25 3.26 10.80
CA TYR A 68 -0.62 2.57 9.57
C TYR A 68 -1.40 3.53 8.66
N VAL A 69 -0.67 4.27 7.83
CA VAL A 69 -1.22 5.16 6.81
C VAL A 69 -0.72 4.78 5.41
N ALA A 70 -1.49 5.15 4.39
CA ALA A 70 -1.22 4.77 3.01
C ALA A 70 -1.38 5.94 2.02
N ALA A 71 -0.67 5.80 0.90
CA ALA A 71 -0.74 6.62 -0.29
C ALA A 71 -1.18 5.75 -1.49
N PRO A 72 -2.48 5.74 -1.85
CA PRO A 72 -2.98 4.91 -2.93
C PRO A 72 -2.69 5.55 -4.29
N ASN A 73 -2.82 4.78 -5.37
CA ASN A 73 -2.72 5.33 -6.73
C ASN A 73 -3.74 6.46 -6.96
N GLN A 74 -3.38 7.44 -7.79
CA GLN A 74 -4.14 8.67 -8.06
C GLN A 74 -5.65 8.45 -8.30
N LYS A 75 -6.01 7.41 -9.06
CA LYS A 75 -7.41 7.13 -9.39
C LYS A 75 -8.22 6.57 -8.24
N PHE A 76 -7.59 5.86 -7.31
CA PHE A 76 -8.24 5.55 -6.05
C PHE A 76 -8.30 6.80 -5.17
N PHE A 77 -7.19 7.53 -5.03
CA PHE A 77 -7.08 8.69 -4.15
C PHE A 77 -8.19 9.74 -4.36
N ASP A 78 -8.54 10.00 -5.62
CA ASP A 78 -9.51 11.04 -6.00
C ASP A 78 -10.77 10.48 -6.69
N ASP A 79 -11.16 9.24 -6.35
CA ASP A 79 -12.37 8.58 -6.88
C ASP A 79 -12.54 8.69 -8.42
N GLY A 80 -11.46 8.44 -9.16
CA GLY A 80 -11.39 8.49 -10.62
C GLY A 80 -10.90 9.83 -11.18
N GLY A 81 -10.82 10.87 -10.34
CA GLY A 81 -10.28 12.18 -10.68
C GLY A 81 -8.74 12.22 -10.79
N ASN A 82 -8.17 13.42 -10.70
CA ASN A 82 -6.74 13.69 -10.87
C ASN A 82 -6.20 14.68 -9.81
N ASN A 83 -7.00 15.05 -8.80
CA ASN A 83 -6.54 15.96 -7.75
C ASN A 83 -5.43 15.26 -6.95
N ALA A 84 -4.25 15.87 -6.90
CA ALA A 84 -3.13 15.38 -6.11
C ALA A 84 -3.06 16.03 -4.71
N PHE A 85 -4.12 16.72 -4.30
CA PHE A 85 -4.26 17.35 -2.98
C PHE A 85 -5.74 17.37 -2.58
N CYS A 86 -6.05 17.00 -1.34
CA CYS A 86 -7.42 16.82 -0.82
C CYS A 86 -8.33 15.97 -1.73
N GLY A 87 -7.81 14.86 -2.26
CA GLY A 87 -8.62 13.93 -3.05
C GLY A 87 -9.78 13.35 -2.24
N HIS A 88 -10.83 12.94 -2.95
CA HIS A 88 -12.09 12.48 -2.35
C HIS A 88 -11.91 11.37 -1.28
N ASN A 89 -10.95 10.47 -1.47
CA ASN A 89 -10.71 9.36 -0.54
C ASN A 89 -9.71 9.67 0.59
N CYS A 90 -9.28 10.93 0.76
CA CYS A 90 -8.53 11.33 1.95
C CYS A 90 -9.30 11.04 3.25
N GLY A 91 -8.61 10.50 4.25
CA GLY A 91 -9.20 10.15 5.54
C GLY A 91 -10.05 8.87 5.55
N GLN A 92 -10.30 8.26 4.39
CA GLN A 92 -10.93 6.94 4.30
C GLN A 92 -9.98 5.84 4.79
N CYS A 93 -10.52 4.69 5.14
CA CYS A 93 -9.74 3.54 5.59
C CYS A 93 -9.95 2.31 4.71
N VAL A 94 -8.85 1.58 4.51
CA VAL A 94 -8.84 0.30 3.81
C VAL A 94 -8.31 -0.78 4.74
N LYS A 95 -8.93 -1.96 4.69
CA LYS A 95 -8.44 -3.17 5.34
C LYS A 95 -7.66 -3.96 4.32
N LEU A 96 -6.39 -4.22 4.59
CA LEU A 96 -5.50 -5.01 3.76
C LEU A 96 -5.26 -6.36 4.44
N THR A 97 -5.48 -7.45 3.70
CA THR A 97 -5.29 -8.82 4.21
C THR A 97 -4.30 -9.55 3.32
N PRO A 98 -3.10 -9.92 3.81
CA PRO A 98 -2.14 -10.70 3.03
C PRO A 98 -2.72 -12.01 2.54
N THR A 99 -2.47 -12.34 1.27
CA THR A 99 -2.96 -13.59 0.67
C THR A 99 -2.08 -14.80 1.02
N GLY A 100 -0.88 -14.54 1.57
CA GLY A 100 0.17 -15.55 1.70
C GLY A 100 0.82 -15.91 0.35
N GLY A 101 0.51 -15.14 -0.71
CA GLY A 101 1.21 -15.14 -1.98
C GLY A 101 2.36 -14.14 -2.01
N GLY A 102 3.34 -14.41 -2.88
CA GLY A 102 4.25 -13.39 -3.40
C GLY A 102 3.89 -13.10 -4.86
N TYR A 103 4.48 -12.13 -5.52
CA TYR A 103 4.33 -11.95 -6.98
C TYR A 103 5.70 -12.02 -7.63
N GLY A 104 6.21 -13.24 -7.78
CA GLY A 104 7.52 -13.50 -8.36
C GLY A 104 8.66 -12.75 -7.63
N ALA A 105 9.59 -12.18 -8.38
CA ALA A 105 10.66 -11.31 -7.86
C ALA A 105 10.22 -9.83 -7.72
N VAL A 106 8.95 -9.53 -7.97
CA VAL A 106 8.43 -8.16 -8.11
C VAL A 106 7.83 -7.66 -6.79
N LEU A 107 7.27 -8.58 -6.00
CA LEU A 107 6.84 -8.37 -4.61
C LEU A 107 7.74 -9.16 -3.65
N GLY A 108 7.71 -8.79 -2.37
CA GLY A 108 8.53 -9.45 -1.35
C GLY A 108 7.97 -10.82 -0.96
N PRO A 109 8.68 -11.55 -0.07
CA PRO A 109 8.23 -12.86 0.39
C PRO A 109 6.87 -12.76 1.10
N PRO A 110 6.05 -13.83 1.02
CA PRO A 110 4.76 -13.84 1.70
C PRO A 110 4.95 -13.68 3.23
N PRO A 111 4.14 -12.85 3.90
CA PRO A 111 4.21 -12.70 5.35
C PRO A 111 3.91 -14.03 6.03
N VAL A 112 4.62 -14.33 7.12
CA VAL A 112 4.35 -15.51 7.97
C VAL A 112 2.98 -15.39 8.65
N VAL A 113 2.58 -14.16 8.97
CA VAL A 113 1.32 -13.83 9.64
C VAL A 113 0.40 -13.09 8.68
N LEU A 114 -0.79 -13.62 8.44
CA LEU A 114 -1.78 -13.09 7.49
C LEU A 114 -2.86 -12.23 8.15
N THR A 115 -2.58 -11.72 9.35
CA THR A 115 -3.52 -10.86 10.09
C THR A 115 -3.82 -9.60 9.28
N PRO A 116 -5.10 -9.23 9.08
CA PRO A 116 -5.45 -8.02 8.37
C PRO A 116 -5.11 -6.77 9.18
N HIS A 117 -4.75 -5.69 8.50
CA HIS A 117 -4.50 -4.38 9.11
C HIS A 117 -5.25 -3.28 8.38
N ILE A 118 -5.70 -2.28 9.14
CA ILE A 118 -6.42 -1.12 8.61
C ILE A 118 -5.43 0.03 8.43
N PHE A 119 -5.47 0.66 7.26
CA PHE A 119 -4.65 1.81 6.90
C PHE A 119 -5.56 2.99 6.55
N MET A 120 -5.23 4.18 7.05
CA MET A 120 -5.90 5.43 6.66
C MET A 120 -5.19 6.08 5.48
N ILE A 121 -5.96 6.62 4.53
CA ILE A 121 -5.42 7.32 3.36
C ILE A 121 -5.03 8.75 3.78
N THR A 122 -3.73 9.07 3.69
CA THR A 122 -3.21 10.40 4.08
C THR A 122 -2.32 11.06 3.03
N ASN A 123 -2.02 10.36 1.94
CA ASN A 123 -1.20 10.86 0.84
C ASN A 123 -1.63 10.23 -0.50
N VAL A 124 -0.94 10.52 -1.60
CA VAL A 124 -1.20 9.98 -2.94
C VAL A 124 0.06 9.43 -3.57
N CYS A 125 -0.06 8.33 -4.32
CA CYS A 125 0.96 7.83 -5.23
C CYS A 125 0.58 8.19 -6.67
N THR A 126 1.39 9.03 -7.32
CA THR A 126 1.16 9.42 -8.72
C THR A 126 1.92 8.49 -9.67
N SER A 127 1.40 8.34 -10.89
CA SER A 127 2.07 7.56 -11.95
C SER A 127 3.44 8.12 -12.33
N SER A 128 3.69 9.42 -12.16
CA SER A 128 5.01 10.02 -12.35
C SER A 128 6.06 9.56 -11.34
N GLN A 129 5.63 9.23 -10.12
CA GLN A 129 6.51 8.72 -9.06
C GLN A 129 6.71 7.21 -9.17
N SER A 130 5.65 6.49 -9.54
CA SER A 130 5.65 5.03 -9.62
C SER A 130 4.85 4.55 -10.84
N PRO A 131 5.41 4.63 -12.05
CA PRO A 131 4.69 4.32 -13.30
C PRO A 131 4.36 2.83 -13.43
N GLU A 132 5.08 1.97 -12.71
CA GLU A 132 4.80 0.53 -12.68
C GLU A 132 3.59 0.20 -11.81
N TRP A 133 3.45 0.88 -10.67
CA TRP A 133 2.50 0.49 -9.62
C TRP A 133 1.26 1.36 -9.55
N CYS A 134 1.41 2.67 -9.78
CA CYS A 134 0.37 3.69 -9.58
C CYS A 134 -0.17 4.26 -10.89
N SER A 135 -0.06 3.51 -11.99
CA SER A 135 -0.43 3.91 -13.35
C SER A 135 -1.85 3.53 -13.78
N GLN A 136 -2.68 3.04 -12.86
CA GLN A 136 -4.09 2.77 -13.13
C GLN A 136 -4.76 4.02 -13.73
N THR A 137 -5.47 3.85 -14.83
CA THR A 137 -6.12 4.93 -15.57
C THR A 137 -7.57 5.16 -15.16
N GLY A 138 -8.14 4.24 -14.37
CA GLY A 138 -9.48 4.30 -13.80
C GLY A 138 -9.47 3.90 -12.33
N LYS A 139 -10.58 4.19 -11.63
CA LYS A 139 -10.77 3.80 -10.23
C LYS A 139 -11.11 2.31 -10.11
N PRO A 140 -11.03 1.69 -8.91
CA PRO A 140 -11.46 0.31 -8.76
C PRO A 140 -12.86 0.05 -9.30
N GLY A 141 -13.07 -1.13 -9.89
CA GLY A 141 -14.31 -1.49 -10.56
C GLY A 141 -14.45 -0.99 -12.01
N THR A 142 -13.49 -0.26 -12.57
CA THR A 142 -13.49 0.15 -13.99
C THR A 142 -12.57 -0.69 -14.88
N ASN A 143 -12.11 -1.86 -14.41
CA ASN A 143 -11.24 -2.79 -15.14
C ASN A 143 -9.96 -2.12 -15.70
N SER A 144 -9.32 -1.26 -14.90
CA SER A 144 -8.15 -0.47 -15.30
C SER A 144 -6.94 -0.79 -14.41
N PRO A 145 -6.33 -1.99 -14.53
CA PRO A 145 -5.24 -2.39 -13.64
C PRO A 145 -3.93 -1.66 -13.95
N ASN A 146 -2.97 -1.75 -13.02
CA ASN A 146 -1.58 -1.41 -13.31
C ASN A 146 -0.91 -2.49 -14.17
N LEU A 147 0.40 -2.35 -14.39
CA LEU A 147 1.18 -3.28 -15.22
C LEU A 147 1.22 -4.73 -14.70
N HIS A 148 0.75 -4.96 -13.46
CA HIS A 148 0.74 -6.25 -12.79
C HIS A 148 -0.67 -6.81 -12.56
N GLY A 149 -1.72 -6.20 -13.13
CA GLY A 149 -3.09 -6.72 -13.02
C GLY A 149 -3.86 -6.29 -11.76
N PHE A 150 -3.29 -5.42 -10.92
CA PHE A 150 -3.97 -4.91 -9.72
C PHE A 150 -4.77 -3.64 -10.04
N GLU A 151 -6.06 -3.61 -9.74
CA GLU A 151 -6.93 -2.44 -9.94
C GLU A 151 -6.63 -1.27 -8.98
N VAL A 152 -5.85 -1.53 -7.93
CA VAL A 152 -5.42 -0.52 -6.95
C VAL A 152 -4.01 -0.86 -6.44
N HIS A 153 -3.30 0.20 -6.06
CA HIS A 153 -1.99 0.10 -5.41
C HIS A 153 -1.96 0.96 -4.15
N PHE A 154 -1.27 0.48 -3.11
CA PHE A 154 -1.05 1.22 -1.87
C PHE A 154 0.43 1.30 -1.52
N ASN A 155 1.00 2.50 -1.53
CA ASN A 155 2.25 2.75 -0.83
C ASN A 155 1.97 2.87 0.68
N LEU A 156 2.63 2.09 1.53
CA LEU A 156 2.45 2.10 2.98
C LEU A 156 3.61 2.83 3.65
N GLN A 157 3.27 3.79 4.51
CA GLN A 157 4.26 4.53 5.28
C GLN A 157 5.04 3.56 6.19
N ASN A 158 6.37 3.64 6.14
CA ASN A 158 7.22 2.77 6.93
C ASN A 158 8.38 3.52 7.63
N HIS A 159 8.25 4.83 7.84
CA HIS A 159 9.28 5.65 8.49
C HIS A 159 9.77 5.08 9.84
N ARG A 160 8.88 4.45 10.63
CA ARG A 160 9.23 3.82 11.93
C ARG A 160 9.46 2.32 11.84
N GLY A 161 9.45 1.74 10.64
CA GLY A 161 9.45 0.29 10.46
C GLY A 161 8.14 -0.37 10.90
N GLN A 162 7.04 0.39 11.04
CA GLN A 162 5.77 -0.12 11.53
C GLN A 162 5.19 -1.23 10.66
N VAL A 163 5.48 -1.24 9.35
CA VAL A 163 5.03 -2.30 8.43
C VAL A 163 6.03 -3.46 8.40
N THR A 164 7.32 -3.18 8.22
CA THR A 164 8.33 -4.25 8.13
C THR A 164 8.60 -4.93 9.45
N VAL A 165 8.88 -4.18 10.50
CA VAL A 165 9.17 -4.71 11.84
C VAL A 165 7.87 -4.97 12.60
N GLY A 166 6.90 -4.07 12.50
CA GLY A 166 5.65 -4.19 13.24
C GLY A 166 4.72 -5.28 12.71
N LEU A 167 4.63 -5.46 11.39
CA LEU A 167 3.75 -6.47 10.77
C LEU A 167 4.51 -7.64 10.14
N GLY A 168 5.82 -7.53 9.93
CA GLY A 168 6.56 -8.54 9.17
C GLY A 168 6.25 -8.52 7.67
N TRP A 169 5.73 -7.39 7.16
CA TRP A 169 5.33 -7.27 5.76
C TRP A 169 6.46 -6.66 4.93
N ASP A 170 6.81 -7.32 3.84
CA ASP A 170 7.69 -6.80 2.79
C ASP A 170 6.95 -6.86 1.46
N ASN A 171 6.31 -5.75 1.08
CA ASN A 171 5.56 -5.60 -0.16
C ASN A 171 4.63 -6.81 -0.46
N PRO A 172 3.78 -7.28 0.47
CA PRO A 172 2.99 -8.47 0.26
C PRO A 172 1.89 -8.28 -0.79
N GLU A 173 1.50 -9.36 -1.45
CA GLU A 173 0.21 -9.41 -2.14
C GLU A 173 -0.92 -9.44 -1.11
N VAL A 174 -1.91 -8.55 -1.25
CA VAL A 174 -3.04 -8.43 -0.32
C VAL A 174 -4.36 -8.44 -1.06
N THR A 175 -5.43 -8.84 -0.37
CA THR A 175 -6.79 -8.39 -0.71
C THR A 175 -7.08 -7.06 -0.03
N TRP A 176 -8.01 -6.28 -0.59
CA TRP A 176 -8.38 -4.99 -0.03
C TRP A 176 -9.90 -4.80 0.04
N GLU A 177 -10.35 -4.05 1.05
CA GLU A 177 -11.73 -3.64 1.24
C GLU A 177 -11.78 -2.23 1.85
N SER A 178 -12.72 -1.38 1.44
CA SER A 178 -13.04 -0.15 2.18
C SER A 178 -13.75 -0.48 3.49
N VAL A 179 -13.35 0.15 4.59
CA VAL A 179 -13.90 -0.09 5.92
C VAL A 179 -14.06 1.21 6.69
N ALA A 180 -14.91 1.21 7.72
CA ALA A 180 -14.98 2.33 8.66
C ALA A 180 -13.64 2.49 9.39
N CYS A 181 -13.16 3.73 9.50
CA CYS A 181 -11.96 4.02 10.26
C CYS A 181 -12.16 3.78 11.76
N PRO A 182 -11.17 3.20 12.46
CA PRO A 182 -11.15 3.19 13.92
C PRO A 182 -11.22 4.60 14.50
N GLN A 183 -11.82 4.76 15.68
CA GLN A 183 -11.99 6.06 16.33
C GLN A 183 -10.67 6.82 16.51
N SER A 184 -9.56 6.11 16.73
CA SER A 184 -8.23 6.70 16.84
C SER A 184 -7.76 7.41 15.56
N PHE A 185 -8.13 6.88 14.38
CA PHE A 185 -7.85 7.50 13.09
C PHE A 185 -8.76 8.69 12.82
N LEU A 186 -10.06 8.59 13.14
CA LEU A 186 -10.99 9.71 13.00
C LEU A 186 -10.53 10.95 13.80
N THR A 187 -10.10 10.77 15.04
CA THR A 187 -9.56 11.86 15.87
C THR A 187 -8.29 12.50 15.27
N LYS A 188 -7.44 11.71 14.60
CA LYS A 188 -6.23 12.20 13.93
C LYS A 188 -6.56 12.91 12.62
N TRP A 189 -7.51 12.36 11.86
CA TRP A 189 -8.00 12.93 10.60
C TRP A 189 -8.52 14.36 10.78
N HIS A 190 -9.22 14.65 11.88
CA HIS A 190 -9.72 16.00 12.18
C HIS A 190 -8.63 17.08 12.30
N GLN A 191 -7.36 16.68 12.43
CA GLN A 191 -6.22 17.61 12.48
C GLN A 191 -5.71 17.96 11.07
N CYS A 192 -6.06 17.18 10.05
CA CYS A 192 -5.57 17.36 8.70
C CYS A 192 -6.31 18.49 7.98
N GLN A 193 -5.60 19.26 7.16
CA GLN A 193 -6.15 20.40 6.42
C GLN A 193 -7.34 20.01 5.53
N CYS A 194 -7.32 18.82 4.96
CA CYS A 194 -8.36 18.35 4.05
C CYS A 194 -9.63 17.82 4.77
N TYR A 195 -9.68 17.77 6.10
CA TYR A 195 -10.88 17.36 6.84
C TYR A 195 -12.08 18.30 6.58
N SER A 196 -11.83 19.62 6.52
CA SER A 196 -12.86 20.61 6.22
C SER A 196 -13.04 20.88 4.71
N GLY A 197 -12.20 20.27 3.87
CA GLY A 197 -12.16 20.49 2.42
C GLY A 197 -12.46 19.25 1.57
N SER A 198 -12.76 18.11 2.20
CA SER A 198 -13.22 16.89 1.50
C SER A 198 -14.68 17.09 1.11
N GLY A 199 -14.91 17.40 -0.16
CA GLY A 199 -16.22 17.48 -0.79
C GLY A 199 -16.77 16.11 -1.16
#